data_AF-A0A973BSM1-F1
#
_entry.id   AF-A0A973BSM1-F1
#
_cell.length_a   1.000
_cell.length_b   1.000
_cell.length_c   1.000
_cell.angle_alpha   90.00
_cell.angle_beta   90.00
_cell.angle_gamma   90.00
#
_symmetry.space_group_name_H-M   'P 1'
#
loop_
_entity.id
_entity.type
_entity.pdbx_description
1 polymer ?
#
loop_
_entity_poly.entity_id
_entity_poly.type
_entity_poly.pdbx_seq_one_letter_code
_entity_poly.pdbx_strand_id
1 'polypeptide(L)'
;MIDPISFLFASYFKMVSSSINQHYSDLYNFEMQTKVVKFEAYNVAYSYQIWKIRQDSVCNNYRQNSTKFSQCTVKAKELFRQSCSYLQQDKNKQHITIKLQNMYCNASINFKPQIAMVTEPKKKSAYQIANQK
;
A
#
# COMPACT_ATOMS: atom_id res chain seq x y z
N MET A 1 -19.83 14.07 -3.65
CA MET A 1 -20.16 12.70 -4.11
C MET A 1 -19.17 11.76 -3.45
N ILE A 2 -19.63 10.87 -2.57
CA ILE A 2 -18.77 9.91 -1.86
C ILE A 2 -18.49 8.77 -2.82
N ASP A 3 -17.22 8.59 -3.17
CA ASP A 3 -16.78 7.51 -4.07
C ASP A 3 -17.04 6.13 -3.43
N PRO A 4 -17.56 5.14 -4.16
CA PRO A 4 -17.90 3.82 -3.62
C PRO A 4 -16.69 3.05 -3.04
N ILE A 5 -15.46 3.35 -3.45
CA ILE A 5 -14.23 2.83 -2.81
C ILE A 5 -14.06 3.47 -1.44
N SER A 6 -14.37 4.77 -1.31
CA SER A 6 -14.34 5.48 -0.02
C SER A 6 -15.32 4.91 1.01
N PHE A 7 -16.44 4.31 0.58
CA PHE A 7 -17.41 3.68 1.50
C PHE A 7 -16.89 2.34 2.05
N LEU A 8 -16.30 1.49 1.21
CA LEU A 8 -15.65 0.23 1.63
C LEU A 8 -14.40 0.50 2.47
N PHE A 9 -13.66 1.55 2.13
CA PHE A 9 -12.52 2.02 2.89
C PHE A 9 -12.95 2.54 4.26
N ALA A 10 -13.98 3.37 4.33
CA ALA A 10 -14.52 3.92 5.57
C ALA A 10 -15.12 2.84 6.50
N SER A 11 -15.80 1.83 5.95
CA SER A 11 -16.37 0.74 6.74
C SER A 11 -15.29 -0.20 7.29
N TYR A 12 -14.29 -0.57 6.46
CA TYR A 12 -13.12 -1.31 6.91
C TYR A 12 -12.34 -0.53 7.98
N PHE A 13 -12.09 0.76 7.76
CA PHE A 13 -11.40 1.60 8.73
C PHE A 13 -12.18 1.78 10.02
N LYS A 14 -13.50 2.01 9.95
CA LYS A 14 -14.36 2.07 11.14
C LYS A 14 -14.30 0.77 11.93
N MET A 15 -14.37 -0.38 11.27
CA MET A 15 -14.31 -1.69 11.92
C MET A 15 -12.97 -1.90 12.64
N VAL A 16 -11.85 -1.55 12.00
CA VAL A 16 -10.51 -1.63 12.60
C VAL A 16 -10.36 -0.61 13.75
N SER A 17 -10.98 0.57 13.64
CA SER A 17 -10.90 1.61 14.67
C SER A 17 -11.83 1.38 15.86
N SER A 18 -13.01 0.77 15.67
CA SER A 18 -14.03 0.59 16.71
C SER A 18 -13.74 -0.60 17.61
N SER A 19 -12.90 -1.54 17.17
CA SER A 19 -12.57 -2.77 17.90
C SER A 19 -11.34 -2.66 18.81
N ILE A 20 -10.63 -1.53 18.80
CA ILE A 20 -9.35 -1.38 19.48
C ILE A 20 -9.48 -0.45 20.69
N ASN A 21 -9.42 -1.03 21.90
CA ASN A 21 -9.20 -0.29 23.13
C ASN A 21 -7.76 0.29 23.15
N GLN A 22 -7.60 1.53 23.63
CA GLN A 22 -6.31 2.27 23.59
C GLN A 22 -5.14 1.49 24.20
N HIS A 23 -5.34 0.83 25.34
CA HIS A 23 -4.30 0.07 26.05
C HIS A 23 -3.87 -1.22 25.33
N TYR A 24 -4.78 -1.84 24.56
CA TYR A 24 -4.49 -3.01 23.73
C TYR A 24 -3.84 -2.62 22.39
N SER A 25 -4.11 -1.41 21.89
CA SER A 25 -3.57 -0.94 20.61
C SER A 25 -2.05 -0.86 20.60
N ASP A 26 -1.45 -0.43 21.71
CA ASP A 26 -0.01 -0.24 21.81
C ASP A 26 0.68 -1.61 21.91
N LEU A 27 0.18 -2.51 22.77
CA LEU A 27 0.66 -3.90 22.88
C LEU A 27 0.58 -4.64 21.53
N TYR A 28 -0.55 -4.52 20.83
CA TYR A 28 -0.78 -5.19 19.54
C TYR A 28 0.09 -4.62 18.40
N ASN A 29 0.52 -3.36 18.49
CA ASN A 29 1.42 -2.75 17.50
C ASN A 29 2.91 -3.02 17.79
N PHE A 30 3.27 -3.53 18.96
CA PHE A 30 4.64 -4.03 19.16
C PHE A 30 4.91 -5.29 18.35
N GLU A 31 3.89 -6.09 18.07
CA GLU A 31 3.99 -7.23 17.17
C GLU A 31 3.86 -6.80 15.70
N MET A 32 4.52 -7.55 14.81
CA MET A 32 4.42 -7.29 13.38
C MET A 32 3.05 -7.66 12.84
N GLN A 33 2.34 -6.68 12.32
CA GLN A 33 1.02 -6.85 11.73
C GLN A 33 1.14 -6.91 10.21
N THR A 34 0.47 -7.87 9.56
CA THR A 34 0.41 -7.97 8.10
C THR A 34 -1.01 -7.70 7.61
N LYS A 35 -1.14 -6.85 6.60
CA LYS A 35 -2.41 -6.47 5.96
C LYS A 35 -2.33 -6.74 4.47
N VAL A 36 -3.47 -7.12 3.91
CA VAL A 36 -3.70 -7.16 2.46
C VAL A 36 -4.92 -6.30 2.20
N VAL A 37 -4.70 -5.20 1.48
CA VAL A 37 -5.77 -4.26 1.13
C VAL A 37 -5.99 -4.34 -0.37
N LYS A 38 -7.21 -4.67 -0.78
CA LYS A 38 -7.60 -4.57 -2.18
C LYS A 38 -7.77 -3.10 -2.53
N PHE A 39 -6.96 -2.61 -3.44
CA PHE A 39 -7.00 -1.23 -3.91
C PHE A 39 -6.96 -1.24 -5.43
N GLU A 40 -8.04 -0.78 -6.05
CA GLU A 40 -8.32 -0.95 -7.48
C GLU A 40 -8.16 -2.43 -7.91
N ALA A 41 -7.27 -2.71 -8.87
CA ALA A 41 -7.01 -4.04 -9.41
C ALA A 41 -5.90 -4.82 -8.67
N TYR A 42 -5.32 -4.27 -7.59
CA TYR A 42 -4.17 -4.87 -6.89
C TYR A 42 -4.49 -5.21 -5.44
N ASN A 43 -3.91 -6.32 -4.97
CA ASN A 43 -3.86 -6.66 -3.56
C ASN A 43 -2.56 -6.10 -2.98
N VAL A 44 -2.65 -4.95 -2.32
CA VAL A 44 -1.51 -4.29 -1.67
C VAL A 44 -1.26 -4.96 -0.32
N ALA A 45 -0.32 -5.91 -0.31
CA ALA A 45 0.17 -6.51 0.92
C ALA A 45 1.24 -5.62 1.56
N TYR A 46 1.18 -5.41 2.87
CA TYR A 46 2.23 -4.73 3.63
C TYR A 46 2.17 -5.14 5.09
N SER A 47 3.31 -5.00 5.76
CA SER A 47 3.46 -5.18 7.20
C SER A 47 3.80 -3.86 7.88
N TYR A 48 3.43 -3.72 9.14
CA TYR A 48 3.78 -2.58 9.97
C TYR A 48 4.02 -3.01 11.41
N GLN A 49 4.79 -2.21 12.13
CA GLN A 49 5.08 -2.36 13.55
C GLN A 49 5.36 -0.98 14.13
N ILE A 50 4.95 -0.74 15.38
CA ILE A 50 4.98 0.53 16.11
C ILE A 50 4.52 1.70 15.20
N TRP A 51 3.36 1.54 14.56
CA TRP A 51 2.75 2.55 13.68
C TRP A 51 3.65 2.97 12.51
N LYS A 52 4.52 2.08 12.05
CA LYS A 52 5.42 2.32 10.92
C LYS A 52 5.34 1.19 9.92
N ILE A 53 4.95 1.53 8.69
CA ILE A 53 4.94 0.58 7.57
C ILE A 53 6.38 0.19 7.21
N ARG A 54 6.62 -1.12 7.10
CA ARG A 54 7.87 -1.69 6.62
C ARG A 54 7.92 -1.63 5.10
N GLN A 55 8.78 -0.77 4.56
CA GLN A 55 8.80 -0.51 3.11
C GLN A 55 9.13 -1.76 2.27
N ASP A 56 10.01 -2.63 2.78
CA ASP A 56 10.42 -3.89 2.17
C ASP A 56 9.29 -4.93 2.08
N SER A 57 8.27 -4.81 2.93
CA SER A 57 7.11 -5.71 2.93
C SER A 57 6.05 -5.34 1.89
N VAL A 58 6.08 -4.11 1.37
CA VAL A 58 5.04 -3.58 0.48
C VAL A 58 5.05 -4.32 -0.86
N CYS A 59 3.89 -4.83 -1.26
CA CYS A 59 3.69 -5.58 -2.50
C CYS A 59 4.55 -6.84 -2.64
N ASN A 60 5.07 -7.38 -1.53
CA ASN A 60 5.96 -8.54 -1.55
C ASN A 60 5.28 -9.81 -2.15
N ASN A 61 3.95 -9.86 -2.14
CA ASN A 61 3.15 -10.89 -2.82
C ASN A 61 3.34 -10.91 -4.35
N TYR A 62 3.85 -9.84 -4.95
CA TYR A 62 4.16 -9.76 -6.38
C TYR A 62 5.65 -9.78 -6.70
N ARG A 63 6.54 -10.03 -5.72
CA ARG A 63 8.00 -9.88 -5.87
C ARG A 63 8.59 -10.66 -7.06
N GLN A 64 7.98 -11.79 -7.43
CA GLN A 64 8.44 -12.63 -8.55
C GLN A 64 7.99 -12.12 -9.94
N ASN A 65 7.08 -11.15 -10.00
CA ASN A 65 6.59 -10.57 -11.25
C ASN A 65 6.87 -9.06 -11.23
N SER A 66 7.98 -8.66 -11.84
CA SER A 66 8.47 -7.27 -11.82
C SER A 66 7.44 -6.25 -12.31
N THR A 67 6.64 -6.60 -13.32
CA THR A 67 5.57 -5.73 -13.85
C THR A 67 4.47 -5.53 -12.81
N LYS A 68 3.93 -6.62 -12.25
CA LYS A 68 2.88 -6.54 -11.21
C LYS A 68 3.39 -5.90 -9.93
N PHE A 69 4.64 -6.20 -9.55
CA PHE A 69 5.29 -5.58 -8.40
C PHE A 69 5.38 -4.06 -8.58
N SER A 70 5.89 -3.62 -9.73
CA SER A 70 6.01 -2.21 -10.06
C SER A 70 4.66 -1.50 -9.99
N GLN A 71 3.66 -2.04 -10.67
CA GLN A 71 2.31 -1.48 -10.68
C GLN A 71 1.69 -1.46 -9.27
N CYS A 72 1.87 -2.53 -8.50
CA CYS A 72 1.41 -2.58 -7.11
C CYS A 72 2.07 -1.50 -6.25
N THR A 73 3.39 -1.27 -6.39
CA THR A 73 4.06 -0.25 -5.55
C THR A 73 3.55 1.16 -5.86
N VAL A 74 3.23 1.47 -7.11
CA VAL A 74 2.58 2.75 -7.47
C VAL A 74 1.22 2.86 -6.78
N LYS A 75 0.43 1.78 -6.80
CA LYS A 75 -0.88 1.73 -6.14
C LYS A 75 -0.80 1.75 -4.62
N ALA A 76 0.24 1.18 -4.02
CA ALA A 76 0.50 1.26 -2.60
C ALA A 76 0.79 2.71 -2.16
N LYS A 77 1.59 3.45 -2.93
CA LYS A 77 1.87 4.87 -2.67
C LYS A 77 0.58 5.70 -2.70
N GLU A 78 -0.28 5.44 -3.67
CA GLU A 78 -1.58 6.08 -3.80
C GLU A 78 -2.50 5.73 -2.62
N LEU A 79 -2.60 4.45 -2.26
CA LEU A 79 -3.34 3.98 -1.09
C LEU A 79 -2.89 4.73 0.18
N PHE A 80 -1.59 4.83 0.44
CA PHE A 80 -1.09 5.53 1.63
C PHE A 80 -1.46 7.02 1.62
N ARG A 81 -1.38 7.68 0.46
CA ARG A 81 -1.79 9.08 0.29
C ARG A 81 -3.28 9.29 0.55
N GLN A 82 -4.13 8.44 -0.02
CA GLN A 82 -5.58 8.51 0.19
C GLN A 82 -5.96 8.22 1.65
N SER A 83 -5.31 7.23 2.27
CA SER A 83 -5.48 6.90 3.69
C SER A 83 -5.12 8.09 4.59
N CYS A 84 -3.98 8.73 4.33
CA CYS A 84 -3.55 9.92 5.04
C CYS A 84 -4.58 11.06 4.92
N SER A 85 -5.03 11.35 3.70
CA SER A 85 -6.04 12.41 3.44
C SER A 85 -7.36 12.14 4.15
N TYR A 86 -7.86 10.91 4.08
CA TYR A 86 -9.10 10.50 4.74
C TYR A 86 -9.03 10.69 6.26
N LEU A 87 -7.95 10.22 6.89
CA LEU A 87 -7.75 10.33 8.34
C LEU A 87 -7.48 11.78 8.79
N GLN A 88 -6.99 12.65 7.90
CA GLN A 88 -6.84 14.07 8.20
C GLN A 88 -8.18 14.79 8.37
N GLN A 89 -9.22 14.39 7.63
CA GLN A 89 -10.53 15.05 7.59
C GLN A 89 -11.42 14.75 8.80
N ASP A 90 -11.10 13.73 9.60
CA ASP A 90 -11.84 13.43 10.82
C ASP A 90 -11.64 14.54 11.87
N LYS A 91 -12.72 15.20 12.30
CA LYS A 91 -12.65 16.31 13.28
C LYS A 91 -12.65 15.84 14.73
N ASN A 92 -13.08 14.60 15.01
CA ASN A 92 -13.21 14.04 16.36
C ASN A 92 -12.20 12.92 16.57
N LYS A 93 -10.92 13.21 16.33
CA LYS A 93 -9.86 12.20 16.31
C LYS A 93 -9.63 11.62 17.70
N GLN A 94 -9.84 10.31 17.83
CA GLN A 94 -9.32 9.54 18.95
C GLN A 94 -7.81 9.34 18.80
N HIS A 95 -7.10 9.04 19.90
CA HIS A 95 -5.65 8.79 19.89
C HIS A 95 -5.22 7.75 18.83
N ILE A 96 -6.01 6.69 18.67
CA ILE A 96 -5.76 5.63 17.69
C ILE A 96 -5.82 6.15 16.24
N THR A 97 -6.79 7.02 15.94
CA THR A 97 -6.93 7.69 14.65
C THR A 97 -5.72 8.55 14.34
N ILE A 98 -5.16 9.25 15.34
CA ILE A 98 -3.95 10.06 15.19
C ILE A 98 -2.74 9.16 14.85
N LYS A 99 -2.58 8.01 15.53
CA LYS A 99 -1.48 7.09 15.26
C LYS A 99 -1.57 6.48 13.85
N LEU A 100 -2.75 6.03 13.44
CA LEU A 100 -3.01 5.55 12.09
C LEU A 100 -2.75 6.65 11.05
N GLN A 101 -3.23 7.86 11.28
CA GLN A 101 -2.99 9.00 10.41
C GLN A 101 -1.49 9.21 10.22
N ASN A 102 -0.73 9.28 11.31
CA ASN A 102 0.71 9.47 11.25
C ASN A 102 1.41 8.33 10.50
N MET A 103 1.01 7.07 10.72
CA MET A 103 1.54 5.92 10.01
C MET A 103 1.37 6.06 8.48
N TYR A 104 0.15 6.32 8.03
CA TYR A 104 -0.15 6.43 6.60
C TYR A 104 0.44 7.70 5.98
N CYS A 105 0.43 8.83 6.68
CA CYS A 105 1.03 10.07 6.19
C CYS A 105 2.57 9.96 6.07
N ASN A 106 3.22 9.32 7.05
CA ASN A 106 4.65 9.04 6.95
C ASN A 106 4.95 8.10 5.78
N ALA A 107 4.15 7.06 5.57
CA ALA A 107 4.32 6.18 4.42
C ALA A 107 4.04 6.90 3.09
N SER A 108 3.02 7.77 3.03
CA SER A 108 2.69 8.52 1.82
C SER A 108 3.79 9.48 1.41
N ILE A 109 4.64 9.93 2.33
CA ILE A 109 5.81 10.77 2.03
C ILE A 109 7.02 9.87 1.69
N ASN A 110 7.36 8.94 2.59
CA ASN A 110 8.66 8.26 2.56
C ASN A 110 8.72 7.01 1.66
N PHE A 111 7.59 6.38 1.35
CA PHE A 111 7.59 5.19 0.50
C PHE A 111 7.94 5.56 -0.95
N LYS A 112 8.93 4.92 -1.53
CA LYS A 112 9.33 5.13 -2.92
C LYS A 112 8.85 3.94 -3.76
N PRO A 113 7.90 4.12 -4.69
CA PRO A 113 7.47 3.04 -5.55
C PRO A 113 8.64 2.59 -6.44
N GLN A 114 8.76 1.28 -6.67
CA GLN A 114 9.74 0.74 -7.59
C GLN A 114 9.11 0.68 -8.98
N ILE A 115 9.61 1.49 -9.90
CA ILE A 115 9.08 1.56 -11.26
C ILE A 115 9.98 0.73 -12.16
N ALA A 116 9.46 -0.37 -12.70
CA ALA A 116 10.14 -1.15 -13.72
C ALA A 116 9.81 -0.58 -15.11
N MET A 117 10.84 -0.21 -15.88
CA MET A 117 10.69 0.08 -17.31
C MET A 117 10.67 -1.23 -18.08
N VAL A 118 9.49 -1.66 -18.53
CA VAL A 118 9.35 -2.84 -19.40
C VAL A 118 9.45 -2.36 -20.84
N THR A 119 10.65 -2.39 -21.42
CA THR A 119 10.79 -2.26 -22.88
C THR A 119 10.34 -3.55 -23.53
N GLU A 120 9.40 -3.46 -24.48
CA GLU A 120 9.06 -4.59 -25.33
C GLU A 120 10.32 -5.07 -26.08
N PRO A 121 10.59 -6.39 -26.14
CA PRO A 121 11.67 -6.88 -26.95
C PRO A 121 11.41 -6.51 -28.41
N LYS A 122 12.29 -5.70 -29.01
CA LYS A 122 12.25 -5.46 -30.46
C LYS A 122 12.28 -6.82 -31.15
N LYS A 123 11.24 -7.15 -31.94
CA LYS A 123 11.26 -8.32 -32.82
C LYS A 123 12.54 -8.24 -33.66
N LYS A 124 13.42 -9.23 -33.51
CA LYS A 124 14.61 -9.35 -34.37
C LYS A 124 14.13 -9.40 -35.81
N SER A 125 14.71 -8.56 -36.66
CA SER A 125 14.48 -8.60 -38.10
C SER A 125 14.94 -9.96 -38.64
N ALA A 126 14.30 -10.48 -39.69
CA ALA A 126 14.69 -11.75 -40.33
C ALA A 126 16.19 -11.77 -40.70
N TYR A 127 16.76 -10.62 -41.05
CA TYR A 127 18.19 -10.44 -41.32
C TYR A 127 19.09 -10.68 -40.08
N GLN A 128 18.62 -10.33 -38.88
CA GLN A 128 19.35 -10.53 -37.62
C GLN A 128 19.27 -11.98 -37.12
N ILE A 129 18.29 -12.74 -37.60
CA ILE A 129 18.17 -14.18 -37.31
C ILE A 129 19.10 -14.99 -38.23
N ALA A 130 19.31 -14.52 -39.48
CA ALA A 130 20.15 -15.20 -40.47
C ALA A 130 21.67 -15.12 -40.16
N ASN A 131 22.14 -14.07 -39.49
CA ASN A 131 23.57 -13.84 -39.20
C ASN A 131 24.06 -14.42 -37.85
N GLN A 132 23.31 -15.33 -37.21
CA GLN A 132 23.73 -16.00 -35.96
C GLN A 132 24.23 -17.44 -36.17
N LYS A 133 24.61 -17.82 -37.40
CA LYS A 133 25.26 -19.10 -37.70
C LYS A 133 26.73 -18.91 -38.02
#